data_AF-A0A0U5FBK3-F1
#
_entry.id   AF-A0A0U5FBK3-F1
#
_cell.length_a   1.000
_cell.length_b   1.000
_cell.length_c   1.000
_cell.angle_alpha   90.00
_cell.angle_beta   90.00
_cell.angle_gamma   90.00
#
_symmetry.space_group_name_H-M   'P 1'
#
loop_
_entity.id
_entity.type
_entity.pdbx_description
1 polymer ?
#
loop_
_entity_poly.entity_id
_entity_poly.type
_entity_poly.pdbx_seq_one_letter_code
_entity_poly.pdbx_strand_id
1 'polypeptide(L)'
;MVEKIMKVANDLGYGSVKANIDGEDIKFPSVISAERPQDIQAPMEFDTKQDQDAYMKDFLNNMDVTVSSNVVKTSGRFLVGNAAIDSGLAIRSFDVNDFTGKSETDLAMILTLSLIAGKKVKEAYDSGEDLKETLKVKVNMATALPISEGKVNNAKDRYKERYMGSTHTVTFHNFKDPINVTIEFNKVYVALEGETAQMLISSDYDGLTDKIKEDFDKNYPDMKDEVEASDLINSRNVLGIDIGEGTTDVVAIINGKANPAASASLPQGYGNVLQDAVRVLQDQQMNFEERSQLQSFLSEKVSPLRRARQEKVRQVVYDQLEPLADKIIDTVSQTMRIAKDTELVYVYGGGSIPMLDESNLREVLNEKLKSFSGGYDVPVIWIDKKYAQYLNELGLQVIVEAL
;
A
#
# COMPACT_ATOMS: atom_id res chain seq x y z
N MET A 1 -32.68 -15.46 -4.70
CA MET A 1 -31.79 -14.37 -4.25
C MET A 1 -30.53 -14.45 -5.08
N VAL A 2 -30.13 -13.36 -5.74
CA VAL A 2 -28.84 -13.31 -6.43
C VAL A 2 -27.77 -13.27 -5.35
N GLU A 3 -26.82 -14.20 -5.38
CA GLU A 3 -25.70 -14.24 -4.44
C GLU A 3 -24.88 -12.95 -4.62
N LYS A 4 -24.73 -12.17 -3.54
CA LYS A 4 -23.99 -10.89 -3.57
C LYS A 4 -22.51 -11.20 -3.87
N ILE A 5 -21.98 -10.58 -4.92
CA ILE A 5 -20.55 -10.63 -5.24
C ILE A 5 -19.88 -9.45 -4.53
N MET A 6 -18.89 -9.74 -3.70
CA MET A 6 -18.07 -8.75 -3.01
C MET A 6 -17.08 -8.13 -3.99
N LYS A 7 -17.03 -6.81 -4.07
CA LYS A 7 -16.06 -6.05 -4.87
C LYS A 7 -14.91 -5.63 -3.98
N VAL A 8 -13.68 -5.95 -4.40
CA VAL A 8 -12.45 -5.71 -3.63
C VAL A 8 -11.44 -4.95 -4.49
N ALA A 9 -11.14 -3.71 -4.15
CA ALA A 9 -9.92 -3.05 -4.60
C ALA A 9 -8.84 -3.28 -3.54
N ASN A 10 -7.73 -3.94 -3.88
CA ASN A 10 -6.69 -4.34 -2.93
C ASN A 10 -5.32 -3.84 -3.37
N ASP A 11 -4.90 -2.69 -2.82
CA ASP A 11 -3.52 -2.21 -2.87
C ASP A 11 -2.71 -2.81 -1.71
N LEU A 12 -2.11 -3.97 -2.00
CA LEU A 12 -1.25 -4.70 -1.08
C LEU A 12 0.12 -4.03 -0.98
N GLY A 13 0.26 -2.98 -0.17
CA GLY A 13 1.55 -2.34 0.07
C GLY A 13 2.48 -3.17 0.96
N TYR A 14 3.80 -2.96 0.85
CA TYR A 14 4.79 -3.61 1.74
C TYR A 14 4.63 -3.22 3.22
N GLY A 15 4.16 -1.98 3.46
CA GLY A 15 3.93 -1.44 4.80
C GLY A 15 2.53 -1.63 5.35
N SER A 16 1.54 -1.39 4.50
CA SER A 16 0.14 -1.48 4.85
C SER A 16 -0.68 -1.93 3.66
N VAL A 17 -1.67 -2.79 3.93
CA VAL A 17 -2.77 -3.05 3.02
C VAL A 17 -3.68 -1.83 3.01
N LYS A 18 -4.04 -1.34 1.83
CA LYS A 18 -5.10 -0.35 1.63
C LYS A 18 -6.09 -0.98 0.67
N ALA A 19 -7.33 -1.12 1.12
CA ALA A 19 -8.35 -1.78 0.34
C ALA A 19 -9.67 -1.05 0.45
N ASN A 20 -10.49 -1.16 -0.58
CA ASN A 20 -11.91 -0.83 -0.51
C ASN A 20 -12.69 -2.11 -0.78
N ILE A 21 -13.61 -2.44 0.15
CA ILE A 21 -14.48 -3.60 0.01
C ILE A 21 -15.94 -3.15 0.07
N ASP A 22 -16.65 -3.27 -1.05
CA ASP A 22 -18.04 -2.82 -1.21
C ASP A 22 -18.25 -1.35 -0.76
N GLY A 23 -17.28 -0.47 -1.02
CA GLY A 23 -17.33 0.95 -0.65
C GLY A 23 -16.82 1.29 0.75
N GLU A 24 -16.39 0.31 1.55
CA GLU A 24 -15.74 0.55 2.85
C GLU A 24 -14.22 0.53 2.71
N ASP A 25 -13.57 1.67 2.98
CA ASP A 25 -12.12 1.78 3.02
C ASP A 25 -11.55 1.11 4.28
N ILE A 26 -10.56 0.24 4.08
CA ILE A 26 -9.91 -0.55 5.11
C ILE A 26 -8.39 -0.39 4.96
N LYS A 27 -7.71 -0.15 6.08
CA LYS A 27 -6.25 -0.07 6.13
C LYS A 27 -5.71 -0.75 7.37
N PHE A 28 -4.74 -1.63 7.20
CA PHE A 28 -4.01 -2.25 8.31
C PHE A 28 -2.56 -2.57 7.93
N PRO A 29 -1.64 -2.71 8.90
CA PRO A 29 -0.23 -3.02 8.63
C PRO A 29 -0.05 -4.37 7.91
N SER A 30 0.88 -4.44 6.96
CA SER A 30 1.14 -5.64 6.13
C SER A 30 2.02 -6.67 6.86
N VAL A 31 1.53 -7.15 8.00
CA VAL A 31 2.28 -7.98 8.94
C VAL A 31 1.45 -9.14 9.47
N ILE A 32 2.13 -10.22 9.82
CA ILE A 32 1.56 -11.34 10.58
C ILE A 32 2.48 -11.73 11.73
N SER A 33 1.94 -12.34 12.78
CA SER A 33 2.71 -13.00 13.83
C SER A 33 2.24 -14.44 13.94
N ALA A 34 3.17 -15.40 13.92
CA ALA A 34 2.82 -16.82 14.08
C ALA A 34 2.57 -17.15 15.55
N GLU A 35 1.45 -17.78 15.86
CA GLU A 35 1.13 -18.25 17.20
C GLU A 35 1.64 -19.67 17.41
N ARG A 36 2.48 -19.86 18.42
CA ARG A 36 2.85 -21.19 18.91
C ARG A 36 1.82 -21.63 19.96
N PRO A 37 1.73 -22.93 20.30
CA PRO A 37 0.75 -23.41 21.27
C PRO A 37 0.73 -22.66 22.61
N GLN A 38 1.87 -22.13 23.05
CA GLN A 38 1.98 -21.32 24.27
C GLN A 38 1.56 -19.86 24.13
N ASP A 39 1.48 -19.34 22.91
CA ASP A 39 1.11 -17.94 22.63
C ASP A 39 -0.42 -17.78 22.47
N ILE A 40 -1.12 -18.90 22.21
CA ILE A 40 -2.57 -18.94 21.98
C ILE A 40 -3.31 -18.43 23.21
N GLN A 41 -4.07 -17.36 23.02
CA GLN A 41 -4.91 -16.78 24.05
C GLN A 41 -6.22 -17.56 24.24
N ALA A 42 -6.83 -17.40 25.42
CA ALA A 42 -8.16 -17.92 25.67
C ALA A 42 -9.17 -17.27 24.69
N PRO A 43 -10.23 -17.98 24.29
CA PRO A 43 -11.27 -17.39 23.44
C PRO A 43 -11.89 -16.15 24.06
N MET A 44 -12.29 -15.21 23.22
CA MET A 44 -13.00 -14.00 23.63
C MET A 44 -14.37 -14.38 24.22
N GLU A 45 -14.63 -13.86 25.42
CA GLU A 45 -15.92 -13.92 26.09
C GLU A 45 -16.42 -12.48 26.33
N PHE A 46 -17.74 -12.28 26.24
CA PHE A 46 -18.35 -10.97 26.39
C PHE A 46 -19.42 -11.02 27.47
N ASP A 47 -19.33 -10.10 28.44
CA ASP A 47 -20.31 -9.98 29.51
C ASP A 47 -21.64 -9.42 28.99
N THR A 48 -21.58 -8.56 27.97
CA THR A 48 -22.77 -7.94 27.36
C THR A 48 -22.74 -8.01 25.83
N LYS A 49 -23.95 -7.90 25.23
CA LYS A 49 -24.10 -7.75 23.78
C LYS A 49 -23.40 -6.49 23.25
N GLN A 50 -23.39 -5.42 24.04
CA GLN A 50 -22.72 -4.16 23.65
C GLN A 50 -21.20 -4.34 23.52
N ASP A 51 -20.57 -5.11 24.40
CA ASP A 51 -19.12 -5.41 24.33
C ASP A 51 -18.81 -6.26 23.11
N GLN A 52 -19.67 -7.24 22.80
CA GLN A 52 -19.57 -8.04 21.59
C GLN A 52 -19.73 -7.17 20.34
N ASP A 53 -20.72 -6.29 20.29
CA ASP A 53 -20.95 -5.39 19.15
C ASP A 53 -19.76 -4.45 18.94
N ALA A 54 -19.16 -3.94 20.03
CA ALA A 54 -17.96 -3.11 19.97
C ALA A 54 -16.75 -3.87 19.42
N TYR A 55 -16.53 -5.12 19.86
CA TYR A 55 -15.48 -5.98 19.33
C TYR A 55 -15.68 -6.30 17.85
N MET A 56 -16.91 -6.64 17.45
CA MET A 56 -17.21 -7.00 16.06
C MET A 56 -17.08 -5.81 15.11
N LYS A 57 -17.36 -4.58 15.57
CA LYS A 57 -17.09 -3.37 14.81
C LYS A 57 -15.59 -3.21 14.48
N ASP A 58 -14.72 -3.64 15.40
CA ASP A 58 -13.26 -3.59 15.31
C ASP A 58 -12.62 -4.94 14.90
N PHE A 59 -13.42 -5.88 14.40
CA PHE A 59 -12.98 -7.26 14.18
C PHE A 59 -11.76 -7.38 13.26
N LEU A 60 -11.66 -6.53 12.24
CA LEU A 60 -10.52 -6.53 11.30
C LEU A 60 -9.19 -6.16 11.95
N ASN A 61 -9.20 -5.51 13.11
CA ASN A 61 -7.99 -5.22 13.89
C ASN A 61 -7.60 -6.36 14.83
N ASN A 62 -8.46 -7.36 14.98
CA ASN A 62 -8.31 -8.47 15.92
C ASN A 62 -8.19 -9.83 15.22
N MET A 63 -7.79 -9.86 13.94
CA MET A 63 -7.79 -11.09 13.13
C MET A 63 -6.79 -12.13 13.65
N ASP A 64 -7.32 -13.30 14.03
CA ASP A 64 -6.60 -14.50 14.44
C ASP A 64 -7.07 -15.67 13.59
N VAL A 65 -6.18 -16.17 12.71
CA VAL A 65 -6.59 -16.98 11.56
C VAL A 65 -5.70 -18.19 11.31
N THR A 66 -6.29 -19.22 10.71
CA THR A 66 -5.58 -20.19 9.86
C THR A 66 -6.07 -20.04 8.42
N VAL A 67 -5.14 -20.07 7.46
CA VAL A 67 -5.45 -20.02 6.03
C VAL A 67 -5.18 -21.39 5.41
N SER A 68 -6.21 -22.01 4.85
CA SER A 68 -6.14 -23.26 4.11
C SER A 68 -6.36 -23.00 2.62
N SER A 69 -5.28 -23.09 1.84
CA SER A 69 -5.29 -22.97 0.39
C SER A 69 -4.10 -23.71 -0.21
N ASN A 70 -4.28 -24.29 -1.40
CA ASN A 70 -3.20 -24.99 -2.13
C ASN A 70 -2.06 -24.06 -2.57
N VAL A 71 -2.27 -22.73 -2.61
CA VAL A 71 -1.25 -21.74 -3.01
C VAL A 71 -0.52 -21.10 -1.83
N VAL A 72 -0.89 -21.47 -0.59
CA VAL A 72 -0.25 -21.02 0.65
C VAL A 72 0.53 -22.19 1.23
N LYS A 73 1.86 -22.11 1.22
CA LYS A 73 2.73 -23.18 1.75
C LYS A 73 2.98 -23.03 3.25
N THR A 74 2.93 -21.79 3.74
CA THR A 74 3.11 -21.44 5.13
C THR A 74 1.90 -21.92 5.94
N SER A 75 2.07 -22.98 6.72
CA SER A 75 1.05 -23.49 7.64
C SER A 75 1.18 -22.85 9.02
N GLY A 76 0.06 -22.67 9.71
CA GLY A 76 0.03 -22.14 11.08
C GLY A 76 -1.23 -21.37 11.43
N ARG A 77 -1.27 -20.89 12.66
CA ARG A 77 -2.21 -19.89 13.17
C ARG A 77 -1.48 -18.56 13.25
N PHE A 78 -2.11 -17.50 12.76
CA PHE A 78 -1.50 -16.20 12.59
C PHE A 78 -2.39 -15.11 13.16
N LEU A 79 -1.80 -14.20 13.94
CA LEU A 79 -2.36 -12.87 14.14
C LEU A 79 -2.03 -12.03 12.91
N VAL A 80 -2.96 -11.20 12.46
CA VAL A 80 -2.83 -10.43 11.22
C VAL A 80 -3.03 -8.93 11.48
N GLY A 81 -2.17 -8.10 10.88
CA GLY A 81 -2.30 -6.65 10.95
C GLY A 81 -2.08 -6.11 12.35
N ASN A 82 -3.03 -5.31 12.84
CA ASN A 82 -2.93 -4.69 14.17
C ASN A 82 -2.85 -5.74 15.28
N ALA A 83 -3.57 -6.86 15.18
CA ALA A 83 -3.46 -7.97 16.13
C ALA A 83 -2.02 -8.50 16.26
N ALA A 84 -1.27 -8.56 15.15
CA ALA A 84 0.13 -8.97 15.18
C ALA A 84 1.03 -7.94 15.87
N ILE A 85 0.82 -6.65 15.60
CA ILE A 85 1.54 -5.55 16.27
C ILE A 85 1.27 -5.54 17.77
N ASP A 86 0.00 -5.61 18.16
CA ASP A 86 -0.45 -5.48 19.55
C ASP A 86 -0.08 -6.70 20.40
N SER A 87 0.11 -7.87 19.78
CA SER A 87 0.53 -9.09 20.47
C SER A 87 1.93 -9.02 21.08
N GLY A 88 2.81 -8.17 20.55
CA GLY A 88 4.23 -8.15 20.90
C GLY A 88 5.00 -9.42 20.50
N LEU A 89 4.39 -10.33 19.72
CA LEU A 89 5.06 -11.51 19.18
C LEU A 89 6.00 -11.11 18.03
N ALA A 90 6.88 -12.04 17.65
CA ALA A 90 7.78 -11.86 16.52
C ALA A 90 6.99 -11.63 15.22
N ILE A 91 7.16 -10.42 14.66
CA ILE A 91 6.47 -9.98 13.46
C ILE A 91 7.17 -10.51 12.21
N ARG A 92 6.38 -11.01 11.26
CA ARG A 92 6.79 -11.26 9.87
C ARG A 92 6.15 -10.22 8.96
N SER A 93 6.98 -9.52 8.20
CA SER A 93 6.57 -8.55 7.18
C SER A 93 7.17 -8.93 5.82
N PHE A 94 6.82 -8.19 4.77
CA PHE A 94 7.53 -8.31 3.50
C PHE A 94 9.00 -7.93 3.68
N ASP A 95 9.94 -8.71 3.15
CA ASP A 95 11.33 -8.29 3.16
C ASP A 95 11.56 -7.27 2.03
N VAL A 96 11.92 -6.05 2.40
CA VAL A 96 12.22 -4.95 1.44
C VAL A 96 13.56 -5.15 0.72
N ASN A 97 14.36 -6.14 1.12
CA ASN A 97 15.63 -6.48 0.51
C ASN A 97 15.59 -7.82 -0.25
N ASP A 98 14.50 -8.58 -0.15
CA ASP A 98 14.35 -9.84 -0.89
C ASP A 98 13.89 -9.56 -2.32
N PHE A 99 14.40 -10.36 -3.25
CA PHE A 99 13.99 -10.34 -4.65
C PHE A 99 12.69 -11.13 -4.88
N THR A 100 12.16 -11.84 -3.87
CA THR A 100 10.84 -12.46 -3.97
C THR A 100 9.73 -11.41 -3.84
N GLY A 101 8.99 -11.24 -4.95
CA GLY A 101 7.94 -10.25 -5.07
C GLY A 101 6.61 -10.65 -4.42
N LYS A 102 5.68 -9.68 -4.35
CA LYS A 102 4.30 -9.88 -3.86
C LYS A 102 3.62 -11.06 -4.57
N SER A 103 3.91 -11.24 -5.86
CA SER A 103 3.28 -12.29 -6.66
C SER A 103 3.61 -13.72 -6.20
N GLU A 104 4.74 -13.93 -5.52
CA GLU A 104 5.26 -15.27 -5.19
C GLU A 104 5.19 -15.61 -3.69
N THR A 105 5.06 -14.62 -2.81
CA THR A 105 5.07 -14.84 -1.35
C THR A 105 3.72 -15.27 -0.80
N ASP A 106 3.73 -16.16 0.20
CA ASP A 106 2.52 -16.58 0.92
C ASP A 106 1.90 -15.44 1.74
N LEU A 107 2.73 -14.50 2.21
CA LEU A 107 2.28 -13.37 3.03
C LEU A 107 1.21 -12.56 2.29
N ALA A 108 1.37 -12.35 0.99
CA ALA A 108 0.41 -11.65 0.14
C ALA A 108 -0.98 -12.32 0.15
N MET A 109 -1.00 -13.66 0.07
CA MET A 109 -2.23 -14.44 0.09
C MET A 109 -2.84 -14.45 1.49
N ILE A 110 -2.04 -14.63 2.54
CA ILE A 110 -2.54 -14.62 3.93
C ILE A 110 -3.22 -13.28 4.22
N LEU A 111 -2.54 -12.15 3.99
CA LEU A 111 -3.10 -10.81 4.24
C LEU A 111 -4.40 -10.57 3.47
N THR A 112 -4.41 -10.90 2.17
CA THR A 112 -5.59 -10.65 1.31
C THR A 112 -6.77 -11.54 1.68
N LEU A 113 -6.55 -12.85 1.87
CA LEU A 113 -7.60 -13.81 2.19
C LEU A 113 -8.19 -13.54 3.59
N SER A 114 -7.33 -13.21 4.56
CA SER A 114 -7.78 -12.84 5.92
C SER A 114 -8.64 -11.59 5.92
N LEU A 115 -8.26 -10.55 5.18
CA LEU A 115 -9.05 -9.33 5.04
C LEU A 115 -10.45 -9.63 4.47
N ILE A 116 -10.51 -10.34 3.34
CA ILE A 116 -11.78 -10.67 2.67
C ILE A 116 -12.66 -11.52 3.59
N ALA A 117 -12.09 -12.55 4.20
CA ALA A 117 -12.82 -13.40 5.14
C ALA A 117 -13.33 -12.62 6.34
N GLY A 118 -12.50 -11.73 6.90
CA GLY A 118 -12.84 -10.93 8.07
C GLY A 118 -13.96 -9.95 7.78
N LYS A 119 -13.97 -9.35 6.58
CA LYS A 119 -15.06 -8.51 6.12
C LYS A 119 -16.36 -9.31 5.99
N LYS A 120 -16.33 -10.53 5.45
CA LYS A 120 -17.51 -11.40 5.41
C LYS A 120 -18.01 -11.78 6.80
N VAL A 121 -17.12 -12.03 7.78
CA VAL A 121 -17.53 -12.28 9.17
C VAL A 121 -18.26 -11.07 9.77
N LYS A 122 -17.73 -9.86 9.56
CA LYS A 122 -18.39 -8.61 10.00
C LYS A 122 -19.78 -8.46 9.37
N GLU A 123 -19.90 -8.64 8.06
CA GLU A 123 -21.19 -8.57 7.35
C GLU A 123 -22.19 -9.64 7.83
N ALA A 124 -21.72 -10.86 8.07
CA ALA A 124 -22.55 -11.96 8.58
C ALA A 124 -23.05 -11.66 9.99
N TYR A 125 -22.21 -11.10 10.86
CA TYR A 125 -22.61 -10.65 12.19
C TYR A 125 -23.65 -9.53 12.14
N ASP A 126 -23.41 -8.50 11.33
CA ASP A 126 -24.30 -7.33 11.20
C ASP A 126 -25.67 -7.72 10.62
N SER A 127 -25.73 -8.75 9.78
CA SER A 127 -26.96 -9.27 9.18
C SER A 127 -27.64 -10.38 9.99
N GLY A 128 -27.02 -10.83 11.09
CA GLY A 128 -27.54 -11.90 11.95
C GLY A 128 -27.46 -13.30 11.33
N GLU A 129 -26.54 -13.54 10.40
CA GLU A 129 -26.21 -14.88 9.90
C GLU A 129 -25.62 -15.75 11.04
N ASP A 130 -25.84 -17.07 10.99
CA ASP A 130 -25.27 -18.00 11.96
C ASP A 130 -23.78 -18.22 11.68
N LEU A 131 -22.92 -17.66 12.54
CA LEU A 131 -21.46 -17.77 12.44
C LEU A 131 -20.93 -19.20 12.71
N LYS A 132 -21.78 -20.14 13.14
CA LYS A 132 -21.43 -21.56 13.29
C LYS A 132 -21.43 -22.31 11.95
N GLU A 133 -22.19 -21.81 10.97
CA GLU A 133 -22.15 -22.37 9.62
C GLU A 133 -20.93 -21.84 8.85
N THR A 134 -20.48 -22.58 7.84
CA THR A 134 -19.44 -22.10 6.93
C THR A 134 -20.00 -20.93 6.10
N LEU A 135 -19.49 -19.73 6.36
CA LEU A 135 -19.79 -18.54 5.57
C LEU A 135 -19.15 -18.68 4.18
N LYS A 136 -19.83 -18.17 3.15
CA LYS A 136 -19.34 -18.18 1.77
C LYS A 136 -19.30 -16.78 1.21
N VAL A 137 -18.26 -16.48 0.43
CA VAL A 137 -18.12 -15.21 -0.27
C VAL A 137 -17.58 -15.43 -1.68
N LYS A 138 -18.23 -14.78 -2.65
CA LYS A 138 -17.75 -14.68 -4.03
C LYS A 138 -17.16 -13.30 -4.26
N VAL A 139 -16.01 -13.25 -4.92
CA VAL A 139 -15.23 -12.01 -5.02
C VAL A 139 -14.93 -11.64 -6.48
N ASN A 140 -15.17 -10.37 -6.81
CA ASN A 140 -14.50 -9.68 -7.91
C ASN A 140 -13.41 -8.78 -7.31
N MET A 141 -12.17 -8.95 -7.73
CA MET A 141 -11.04 -8.20 -7.17
C MET A 141 -10.21 -7.49 -8.24
N ALA A 142 -9.81 -6.26 -7.95
CA ALA A 142 -8.70 -5.59 -8.63
C ALA A 142 -7.53 -5.46 -7.64
N THR A 143 -6.32 -5.82 -8.06
CA THR A 143 -5.09 -5.64 -7.29
C THR A 143 -3.97 -5.16 -8.22
N ALA A 144 -2.78 -4.86 -7.69
CA ALA A 144 -1.65 -4.39 -8.48
C ALA A 144 -0.34 -5.09 -8.09
N LEU A 145 0.60 -5.08 -9.02
CA LEU A 145 2.00 -5.49 -8.77
C LEU A 145 2.92 -4.31 -9.06
N PRO A 146 4.08 -4.21 -8.35
CA PRO A 146 5.15 -3.32 -8.74
C PRO A 146 5.53 -3.52 -10.21
N ILE A 147 5.99 -2.47 -10.86
CA ILE A 147 6.22 -2.48 -12.30
C ILE A 147 7.28 -3.53 -12.69
N SER A 148 8.35 -3.62 -11.90
CA SER A 148 9.41 -4.61 -12.11
C SER A 148 8.90 -6.05 -12.03
N GLU A 149 8.00 -6.34 -11.10
CA GLU A 149 7.38 -7.66 -10.95
C GLU A 149 6.40 -7.95 -12.08
N GLY A 150 5.48 -7.03 -12.35
CA GLY A 150 4.38 -7.26 -13.29
C GLY A 150 4.82 -7.31 -14.76
N LYS A 151 5.99 -6.76 -15.09
CA LYS A 151 6.62 -6.89 -16.42
C LYS A 151 7.27 -8.25 -16.67
N VAL A 152 7.55 -9.03 -15.62
CA VAL A 152 8.10 -10.38 -15.80
C VAL A 152 7.06 -11.22 -16.56
N ASN A 153 7.51 -11.97 -17.57
CA ASN A 153 6.62 -12.77 -18.41
C ASN A 153 5.65 -13.61 -17.56
N ASN A 154 4.35 -13.42 -17.84
CA ASN A 154 3.21 -14.08 -17.20
C ASN A 154 3.07 -13.83 -15.68
N ALA A 155 3.80 -12.88 -15.07
CA ALA A 155 3.70 -12.64 -13.63
C ALA A 155 2.29 -12.23 -13.18
N LYS A 156 1.64 -11.34 -13.93
CA LYS A 156 0.25 -10.92 -13.69
C LYS A 156 -0.72 -12.10 -13.74
N ASP A 157 -0.57 -12.97 -14.74
CA ASP A 157 -1.42 -14.15 -14.91
C ASP A 157 -1.16 -15.19 -13.82
N ARG A 158 0.10 -15.44 -13.46
CA ARG A 158 0.45 -16.32 -12.33
C ARG A 158 -0.15 -15.80 -11.03
N TYR A 159 -0.05 -14.50 -10.78
CA TYR A 159 -0.59 -13.90 -9.56
C TYR A 159 -2.11 -13.99 -9.52
N LYS A 160 -2.77 -13.69 -10.64
CA LYS A 160 -4.22 -13.90 -10.83
C LYS A 160 -4.64 -15.35 -10.53
N GLU A 161 -3.90 -16.31 -11.07
CA GLU A 161 -4.17 -17.74 -10.89
C GLU A 161 -4.04 -18.17 -9.42
N ARG A 162 -3.18 -17.52 -8.63
CA ARG A 162 -3.09 -17.82 -7.18
C ARG A 162 -4.39 -17.56 -6.43
N TYR A 163 -5.22 -16.64 -6.91
CA TYR A 163 -6.54 -16.36 -6.36
C TYR A 163 -7.65 -17.17 -7.04
N MET A 164 -7.58 -17.36 -8.36
CA MET A 164 -8.68 -17.97 -9.12
C MET A 164 -8.59 -19.50 -9.24
N GLY A 165 -7.39 -20.07 -9.09
CA GLY A 165 -7.13 -21.49 -9.35
C GLY A 165 -7.64 -22.44 -8.27
N SER A 166 -8.20 -21.93 -7.17
CA SER A 166 -8.72 -22.76 -6.08
C SER A 166 -9.77 -22.04 -5.25
N THR A 167 -10.55 -22.81 -4.51
CA THR A 167 -11.32 -22.30 -3.37
C THR A 167 -10.39 -22.17 -2.16
N HIS A 168 -10.52 -21.06 -1.42
CA HIS A 168 -9.73 -20.81 -0.22
C HIS A 168 -10.64 -20.90 1.02
N THR A 169 -10.08 -21.36 2.14
CA THR A 169 -10.78 -21.34 3.43
C THR A 169 -9.95 -20.60 4.46
N VAL A 170 -10.58 -19.68 5.18
CA VAL A 170 -10.00 -19.00 6.33
C VAL A 170 -10.82 -19.35 7.56
N THR A 171 -10.15 -19.75 8.64
CA THR A 171 -10.79 -20.07 9.93
C THR A 171 -10.35 -19.03 10.96
N PHE A 172 -11.30 -18.38 11.61
CA PHE A 172 -11.06 -17.45 12.72
C PHE A 172 -11.15 -18.16 14.06
N HIS A 173 -10.16 -17.96 14.93
CA HIS A 173 -10.04 -18.66 16.22
C HIS A 173 -10.28 -17.76 17.44
N ASN A 174 -10.80 -16.55 17.22
CA ASN A 174 -11.09 -15.56 18.24
C ASN A 174 -12.11 -16.04 19.29
N PHE A 175 -13.02 -16.92 18.90
CA PHE A 175 -14.17 -17.33 19.71
C PHE A 175 -14.09 -18.81 20.08
N LYS A 176 -14.92 -19.22 21.04
CA LYS A 176 -14.99 -20.61 21.50
C LYS A 176 -15.29 -21.58 20.34
N ASP A 177 -16.22 -21.20 19.49
CA ASP A 177 -16.55 -21.92 18.26
C ASP A 177 -15.86 -21.17 17.09
N PRO A 178 -14.91 -21.80 16.37
CA PRO A 178 -14.23 -21.16 15.26
C PRO A 178 -15.18 -20.83 14.10
N ILE A 179 -14.95 -19.69 13.44
CA ILE A 179 -15.75 -19.25 12.30
C ILE A 179 -15.02 -19.61 11.00
N ASN A 180 -15.68 -20.35 10.11
CA ASN A 180 -15.11 -20.76 8.83
C ASN A 180 -15.68 -19.92 7.69
N VAL A 181 -14.80 -19.39 6.84
CA VAL A 181 -15.18 -18.64 5.64
C VAL A 181 -14.54 -19.28 4.41
N THR A 182 -15.35 -19.59 3.42
CA THR A 182 -14.94 -20.07 2.10
C THR A 182 -14.99 -18.93 1.09
N ILE A 183 -13.88 -18.69 0.40
CA ILE A 183 -13.71 -17.63 -0.60
C ILE A 183 -13.56 -18.25 -1.98
N GLU A 184 -14.35 -17.76 -2.93
CA GLU A 184 -14.27 -18.09 -4.36
C GLU A 184 -14.10 -16.80 -5.17
N PHE A 185 -13.04 -16.71 -5.97
CA PHE A 185 -12.82 -15.57 -6.85
C PHE A 185 -13.47 -15.80 -8.22
N ASN A 186 -14.44 -14.96 -8.58
CA ASN A 186 -15.10 -15.00 -9.89
C ASN A 186 -14.26 -14.27 -10.95
N LYS A 187 -13.72 -13.09 -10.59
CA LYS A 187 -12.82 -12.31 -11.45
C LYS A 187 -11.71 -11.69 -10.63
N VAL A 188 -10.49 -11.76 -11.15
CA VAL A 188 -9.34 -11.01 -10.63
C VAL A 188 -8.67 -10.28 -11.77
N TYR A 189 -8.50 -8.97 -11.60
CA TYR A 189 -7.69 -8.11 -12.44
C TYR A 189 -6.42 -7.70 -11.69
N VAL A 190 -5.28 -7.86 -12.35
CA VAL A 190 -3.99 -7.39 -11.82
C VAL A 190 -3.56 -6.21 -12.68
N ALA A 191 -3.43 -5.04 -12.08
CA ALA A 191 -2.87 -3.84 -12.69
C ALA A 191 -1.35 -3.77 -12.48
N LEU A 192 -0.69 -2.77 -13.05
CA LEU A 192 0.64 -2.35 -12.63
C LEU A 192 0.51 -1.13 -11.72
N GLU A 193 1.29 -1.10 -10.64
CA GLU A 193 1.40 0.08 -9.78
C GLU A 193 1.86 1.30 -10.62
N GLY A 194 1.33 2.47 -10.28
CA GLY A 194 1.57 3.72 -11.00
C GLY A 194 0.77 3.90 -12.32
N GLU A 195 0.37 2.82 -13.01
CA GLU A 195 -0.61 2.93 -14.12
C GLU A 195 -2.01 3.29 -13.59
N THR A 196 -2.41 2.68 -12.47
CA THR A 196 -3.70 2.97 -11.81
C THR A 196 -3.74 4.39 -11.25
N ALA A 197 -2.64 4.84 -10.67
CA ALA A 197 -2.45 6.21 -10.23
C ALA A 197 -2.58 7.22 -11.38
N GLN A 198 -1.92 6.97 -12.52
CA GLN A 198 -2.02 7.84 -13.69
C GLN A 198 -3.44 7.90 -14.27
N MET A 199 -4.13 6.75 -14.29
CA MET A 199 -5.53 6.70 -14.72
C MET A 199 -6.39 7.63 -13.85
N LEU A 200 -6.16 7.65 -12.53
CA LEU A 200 -6.90 8.51 -11.61
C LEU A 200 -6.53 9.99 -11.75
N ILE A 201 -5.24 10.31 -11.93
CA ILE A 201 -4.77 11.69 -12.17
C ILE A 201 -5.46 12.27 -13.42
N SER A 202 -5.63 11.47 -14.46
CA SER A 202 -6.26 11.91 -15.71
C SER A 202 -7.81 11.90 -15.68
N SER A 203 -8.45 11.47 -14.59
CA SER A 203 -9.92 11.32 -14.52
C SER A 203 -10.67 12.47 -13.81
N ASP A 204 -10.00 13.56 -13.47
CA ASP A 204 -10.56 14.68 -12.69
C ASP A 204 -11.27 14.22 -11.40
N TYR A 205 -10.56 13.42 -10.60
CA TYR A 205 -11.13 12.76 -9.41
C TYR A 205 -11.23 13.70 -8.21
N ASP A 206 -12.44 13.88 -7.65
CA ASP A 206 -12.73 14.50 -6.33
C ASP A 206 -11.73 15.58 -5.84
N GLY A 207 -11.58 16.67 -6.58
CA GLY A 207 -10.71 17.80 -6.19
C GLY A 207 -9.19 17.54 -6.27
N LEU A 208 -8.76 16.38 -6.79
CA LEU A 208 -7.36 16.06 -7.05
C LEU A 208 -6.75 17.06 -8.05
N THR A 209 -7.47 17.38 -9.12
CA THR A 209 -7.05 18.36 -10.14
C THR A 209 -6.76 19.73 -9.53
N ASP A 210 -7.62 20.19 -8.61
CA ASP A 210 -7.42 21.46 -7.91
C ASP A 210 -6.14 21.42 -7.06
N LYS A 211 -5.86 20.29 -6.40
CA LYS A 211 -4.62 20.11 -5.63
C LYS A 211 -3.37 20.03 -6.48
N ILE A 212 -3.46 19.39 -7.65
CA ILE A 212 -2.40 19.38 -8.66
C ILE A 212 -2.10 20.81 -9.11
N LYS A 213 -3.13 21.60 -9.41
CA LYS A 213 -2.99 23.00 -9.81
C LYS A 213 -2.47 23.89 -8.68
N GLU A 214 -2.92 23.66 -7.44
CA GLU A 214 -2.44 24.39 -6.26
C GLU A 214 -0.93 24.19 -6.03
N ASP A 215 -0.45 22.95 -6.10
CA ASP A 215 0.98 22.68 -5.98
C ASP A 215 1.76 23.23 -7.17
N PHE A 216 1.24 23.13 -8.40
CA PHE A 216 1.88 23.76 -9.57
C PHE A 216 2.02 25.28 -9.39
N ASP A 217 0.94 25.99 -9.06
CA ASP A 217 0.92 27.45 -8.91
C ASP A 217 1.88 27.94 -7.83
N LYS A 218 2.02 27.17 -6.76
CA LYS A 218 2.91 27.48 -5.64
C LYS A 218 4.39 27.39 -6.05
N ASN A 219 4.75 26.41 -6.87
CA ASN A 219 6.15 26.09 -7.18
C ASN A 219 6.62 26.61 -8.55
N TYR A 220 5.69 26.96 -9.44
CA TYR A 220 5.94 27.50 -10.79
C TYR A 220 5.13 28.80 -11.02
N PRO A 221 5.29 29.83 -10.18
CA PRO A 221 4.46 31.04 -10.23
C PRO A 221 4.56 31.80 -11.56
N ASP A 222 5.71 31.71 -12.25
CA ASP A 222 5.92 32.37 -13.54
C ASP A 222 5.12 31.73 -14.69
N MET A 223 4.67 30.48 -14.53
CA MET A 223 3.87 29.74 -15.52
C MET A 223 2.38 29.63 -15.13
N LYS A 224 2.01 30.12 -13.94
CA LYS A 224 0.69 29.93 -13.33
C LYS A 224 -0.47 30.37 -14.23
N ASP A 225 -0.33 31.52 -14.90
CA ASP A 225 -1.38 32.12 -15.72
C ASP A 225 -1.42 31.54 -17.15
N GLU A 226 -0.40 30.76 -17.54
CA GLU A 226 -0.30 30.14 -18.87
C GLU A 226 -0.73 28.67 -18.90
N VAL A 227 -0.63 27.98 -17.76
CA VAL A 227 -0.90 26.54 -17.64
C VAL A 227 -2.20 26.33 -16.87
N GLU A 228 -3.22 25.83 -17.55
CA GLU A 228 -4.50 25.50 -16.94
C GLU A 228 -4.43 24.13 -16.25
N ALA A 229 -5.33 23.89 -15.29
CA ALA A 229 -5.39 22.60 -14.60
C ALA A 229 -5.62 21.43 -15.58
N SER A 230 -6.36 21.67 -16.66
CA SER A 230 -6.57 20.70 -17.74
C SER A 230 -5.29 20.33 -18.46
N ASP A 231 -4.32 21.23 -18.59
CA ASP A 231 -3.06 20.93 -19.28
C ASP A 231 -2.21 19.97 -18.45
N LEU A 232 -2.26 20.09 -17.12
CA LEU A 232 -1.56 19.22 -16.18
C LEU A 232 -2.11 17.78 -16.26
N ILE A 233 -3.43 17.60 -16.14
CA ILE A 233 -4.03 16.26 -16.09
C ILE A 233 -4.12 15.56 -17.45
N ASN A 234 -4.09 16.32 -18.56
CA ASN A 234 -4.17 15.77 -19.92
C ASN A 234 -2.80 15.64 -20.62
N SER A 235 -1.70 15.99 -19.96
CA SER A 235 -0.36 15.79 -20.52
C SER A 235 -0.14 14.33 -20.89
N ARG A 236 0.46 14.12 -22.06
CA ARG A 236 0.60 12.80 -22.68
C ARG A 236 2.00 12.22 -22.49
N ASN A 237 2.94 13.03 -22.04
CA ASN A 237 4.33 12.63 -21.83
C ASN A 237 4.69 12.95 -20.38
N VAL A 238 4.44 12.01 -19.48
CA VAL A 238 4.62 12.23 -18.04
C VAL A 238 5.46 11.14 -17.39
N LEU A 239 6.17 11.50 -16.33
CA LEU A 239 6.72 10.53 -15.39
C LEU A 239 5.91 10.53 -14.09
N GLY A 240 5.50 9.35 -13.62
CA GLY A 240 4.99 9.16 -12.26
C GLY A 240 6.05 8.54 -11.38
N ILE A 241 6.34 9.14 -10.23
CA ILE A 241 7.27 8.63 -9.22
C ILE A 241 6.45 8.20 -8.01
N ASP A 242 6.22 6.89 -7.88
CA ASP A 242 5.51 6.27 -6.76
C ASP A 242 6.52 5.83 -5.69
N ILE A 243 6.66 6.61 -4.62
CA ILE A 243 7.56 6.30 -3.51
C ILE A 243 6.77 5.48 -2.49
N GLY A 244 6.88 4.15 -2.60
CA GLY A 244 6.29 3.19 -1.68
C GLY A 244 7.17 2.91 -0.45
N GLU A 245 6.74 1.93 0.36
CA GLU A 245 7.56 1.46 1.49
C GLU A 245 8.69 0.52 1.02
N GLY A 246 8.39 -0.44 0.15
CA GLY A 246 9.38 -1.42 -0.33
C GLY A 246 10.05 -1.06 -1.66
N THR A 247 9.37 -0.28 -2.50
CA THR A 247 9.84 0.06 -3.85
C THR A 247 9.59 1.53 -4.14
N THR A 248 10.35 2.07 -5.09
CA THR A 248 10.03 3.33 -5.76
C THR A 248 9.88 3.05 -7.25
N ASP A 249 8.69 3.23 -7.79
CA ASP A 249 8.38 2.96 -9.19
C ASP A 249 8.37 4.27 -10.00
N VAL A 250 9.15 4.32 -11.07
CA VAL A 250 9.22 5.45 -12.01
C VAL A 250 8.51 5.04 -13.30
N VAL A 251 7.25 5.45 -13.44
CA VAL A 251 6.38 5.12 -14.56
C VAL A 251 6.56 6.14 -15.67
N ALA A 252 6.93 5.71 -16.86
CA ALA A 252 6.91 6.57 -18.05
C ALA A 252 5.61 6.38 -18.82
N ILE A 253 4.91 7.48 -19.06
CA ILE A 253 3.79 7.57 -20.01
C ILE A 253 4.31 8.34 -21.21
N ILE A 254 4.23 7.73 -22.40
CA ILE A 254 4.69 8.33 -23.65
C ILE A 254 3.52 8.31 -24.64
N ASN A 255 3.16 9.47 -25.19
CA ASN A 255 2.01 9.64 -26.07
C ASN A 255 0.69 9.09 -25.47
N GLY A 256 0.49 9.30 -24.16
CA GLY A 256 -0.71 8.93 -23.42
C GLY A 256 -0.81 7.44 -23.09
N LYS A 257 0.27 6.67 -23.25
CA LYS A 257 0.30 5.24 -22.93
C LYS A 257 1.48 4.93 -22.04
N ALA A 258 1.25 4.08 -21.03
CA ALA A 258 2.32 3.53 -20.24
C ALA A 258 3.35 2.83 -21.13
N ASN A 259 4.63 3.10 -20.89
CA ASN A 259 5.73 2.52 -21.61
C ASN A 259 6.58 1.66 -20.67
N PRO A 260 6.26 0.36 -20.58
CA PRO A 260 7.04 -0.59 -19.80
C PRO A 260 8.54 -0.60 -20.11
N ALA A 261 8.98 -0.35 -21.33
CA ALA A 261 10.41 -0.37 -21.65
C ALA A 261 11.15 0.85 -21.07
N ALA A 262 10.44 1.98 -20.89
CA ALA A 262 11.00 3.21 -20.33
C ALA A 262 10.85 3.30 -18.80
N SER A 263 9.79 2.71 -18.23
CA SER A 263 9.58 2.72 -16.77
C SER A 263 10.65 1.90 -16.04
N ALA A 264 11.05 2.35 -14.86
CA ALA A 264 12.02 1.69 -13.99
C ALA A 264 11.42 1.46 -12.60
N SER A 265 12.06 0.59 -11.81
CA SER A 265 11.67 0.31 -10.43
C SER A 265 12.94 0.20 -9.61
N LEU A 266 13.04 1.00 -8.55
CA LEU A 266 14.06 0.92 -7.53
C LEU A 266 13.54 -0.03 -6.44
N PRO A 267 14.22 -1.16 -6.14
CA PRO A 267 13.82 -2.08 -5.07
C PRO A 267 14.15 -1.52 -3.68
N GLN A 268 13.90 -0.21 -3.49
CA GLN A 268 14.03 0.51 -2.24
C GLN A 268 12.95 1.58 -2.17
N GLY A 269 12.37 1.72 -0.98
CA GLY A 269 11.42 2.77 -0.65
C GLY A 269 11.68 3.33 0.74
N TYR A 270 10.68 4.01 1.29
CA TYR A 270 10.78 4.62 2.62
C TYR A 270 11.00 3.60 3.74
N GLY A 271 10.62 2.34 3.54
CA GLY A 271 10.86 1.26 4.49
C GLY A 271 12.33 0.95 4.70
N ASN A 272 13.18 1.14 3.68
CA ASN A 272 14.63 1.00 3.80
C ASN A 272 15.21 2.11 4.69
N VAL A 273 14.72 3.35 4.56
CA VAL A 273 15.06 4.48 5.44
C VAL A 273 14.69 4.15 6.89
N LEU A 274 13.48 3.64 7.12
CA LEU A 274 13.04 3.22 8.46
C LEU A 274 13.91 2.08 9.00
N GLN A 275 14.31 1.12 8.17
CA GLN A 275 15.17 0.01 8.59
C GLN A 275 16.56 0.50 8.99
N ASP A 276 17.15 1.43 8.24
CA ASP A 276 18.44 2.03 8.58
C ASP A 276 18.33 2.88 9.87
N ALA A 277 17.24 3.63 10.02
CA ALA A 277 16.96 4.39 11.24
C ALA A 277 16.79 3.48 12.47
N VAL A 278 16.12 2.32 12.35
CA VAL A 278 16.02 1.34 13.43
C VAL A 278 17.41 0.90 13.90
N ARG A 279 18.36 0.64 13.00
CA ARG A 279 19.74 0.27 13.38
C ARG A 279 20.42 1.37 14.18
N VAL A 280 20.32 2.63 13.72
CA VAL A 280 20.88 3.78 14.44
C VAL A 280 20.23 3.96 15.82
N LEU A 281 18.91 3.78 15.91
CA LEU A 281 18.17 3.89 17.16
C LEU A 281 18.55 2.79 18.16
N GLN A 282 18.77 1.57 17.69
CA GLN A 282 19.25 0.45 18.52
C GLN A 282 20.64 0.74 19.10
N ASP A 283 21.55 1.30 18.29
CA ASP A 283 22.88 1.74 18.75
C ASP A 283 22.77 2.85 19.81
N GLN A 284 21.73 3.69 19.74
CA GLN A 284 21.40 4.70 20.75
C GLN A 284 20.59 4.16 21.95
N GLN A 285 20.45 2.83 22.09
CA GLN A 285 19.67 2.17 23.13
C GLN A 285 18.18 2.56 23.14
N MET A 286 17.63 2.88 21.97
CA MET A 286 16.21 3.12 21.75
C MET A 286 15.60 1.87 21.10
N ASN A 287 14.87 1.10 21.91
CA ASN A 287 14.38 -0.24 21.53
C ASN A 287 13.21 -0.19 20.54
N PHE A 288 13.53 -0.25 19.24
CA PHE A 288 12.61 -0.63 18.18
C PHE A 288 13.15 -1.90 17.54
N GLU A 289 12.36 -2.96 17.43
CA GLU A 289 12.80 -4.22 16.83
C GLU A 289 12.57 -4.22 15.31
N GLU A 290 11.44 -3.63 14.89
CA GLU A 290 10.98 -3.66 13.50
C GLU A 290 10.55 -2.28 13.00
N ARG A 291 10.62 -2.08 11.69
CA ARG A 291 10.22 -0.82 11.03
C ARG A 291 8.74 -0.47 11.24
N SER A 292 7.86 -1.47 11.31
CA SER A 292 6.42 -1.27 11.56
C SER A 292 6.14 -0.70 12.96
N GLN A 293 6.93 -1.12 13.97
CA GLN A 293 6.87 -0.55 15.32
C GLN A 293 7.35 0.91 15.34
N LEU A 294 8.45 1.20 14.63
CA LEU A 294 8.95 2.57 14.48
C LEU A 294 7.90 3.47 13.79
N GLN A 295 7.27 2.99 12.71
CA GLN A 295 6.22 3.71 12.01
C GLN A 295 5.00 3.98 12.91
N SER A 296 4.55 2.97 13.66
CA SER A 296 3.47 3.12 14.65
C SER A 296 3.80 4.21 15.68
N PHE A 297 5.02 4.16 16.25
CA PHE A 297 5.50 5.16 17.21
C PHE A 297 5.57 6.58 16.65
N LEU A 298 6.00 6.74 15.39
CA LEU A 298 6.08 8.05 14.73
C LEU A 298 4.70 8.64 14.40
N SER A 299 3.69 7.79 14.24
CA SER A 299 2.29 8.17 13.99
C SER A 299 1.49 8.46 15.27
N GLU A 300 1.96 7.99 16.43
CA GLU A 300 1.29 8.14 17.71
C GLU A 300 1.16 9.63 18.10
N LYS A 301 -0.03 10.05 18.51
CA LYS A 301 -0.22 11.36 19.14
C LYS A 301 0.32 11.33 20.56
N VAL A 302 1.50 11.91 20.76
CA VAL A 302 2.19 11.86 22.06
C VAL A 302 1.89 13.06 22.97
N SER A 303 1.95 12.82 24.29
CA SER A 303 1.87 13.89 25.30
C SER A 303 3.08 14.83 25.24
N PRO A 304 3.01 16.06 25.78
CA PRO A 304 4.14 16.99 25.81
C PRO A 304 5.45 16.38 26.36
N LEU A 305 5.35 15.46 27.32
CA LEU A 305 6.49 14.78 27.94
C LEU A 305 7.22 13.82 26.99
N ARG A 306 6.52 13.29 25.98
CA ARG A 306 7.07 12.34 24.99
C ARG A 306 7.46 13.00 23.66
N ARG A 307 7.08 14.28 23.43
CA ARG A 307 7.38 15.00 22.17
C ARG A 307 8.86 15.09 21.86
N ALA A 308 9.69 15.46 22.84
CA ALA A 308 11.14 15.58 22.64
C ALA A 308 11.77 14.24 22.22
N ARG A 309 11.28 13.12 22.78
CA ARG A 309 11.71 11.78 22.38
C ARG A 309 11.26 11.48 20.94
N GLN A 310 10.01 11.76 20.60
CA GLN A 310 9.49 11.50 19.25
C GLN A 310 10.24 12.34 18.19
N GLU A 311 10.55 13.60 18.51
CA GLU A 311 11.30 14.49 17.63
C GLU A 311 12.74 14.01 17.42
N LYS A 312 13.42 13.55 18.48
CA LYS A 312 14.75 12.95 18.35
C LYS A 312 14.72 11.72 17.43
N VAL A 313 13.73 10.84 17.59
CA VAL A 313 13.57 9.65 16.74
C VAL A 313 13.31 10.05 15.29
N ARG A 314 12.44 11.04 15.09
CA ARG A 314 12.10 11.61 13.79
C ARG A 314 13.33 12.18 13.08
N GLN A 315 14.17 12.94 13.78
CA GLN A 315 15.43 13.44 13.22
C GLN A 315 16.37 12.32 12.77
N VAL A 316 16.47 11.23 13.55
CA VAL A 316 17.30 10.07 13.14
C VAL A 316 16.81 9.46 11.83
N VAL A 317 15.49 9.40 11.60
CA VAL A 317 14.93 8.96 10.32
C VAL A 317 15.28 9.92 9.20
N TYR A 318 15.23 11.23 9.45
CA TYR A 318 15.53 12.27 8.45
C TYR A 318 16.95 12.18 7.94
N ASP A 319 17.89 11.95 8.86
CA ASP A 319 19.31 11.80 8.54
C ASP A 319 19.59 10.59 7.61
N GLN A 320 18.60 9.68 7.42
CA GLN A 320 18.70 8.54 6.50
C GLN A 320 18.00 8.75 5.15
N LEU A 321 17.39 9.92 4.87
CA LEU A 321 16.62 10.14 3.64
C LEU A 321 17.51 10.38 2.40
N GLU A 322 18.65 11.04 2.57
CA GLU A 322 19.53 11.46 1.46
C GLU A 322 19.98 10.28 0.57
N PRO A 323 20.41 9.11 1.11
CA PRO A 323 20.75 7.96 0.28
C PRO A 323 19.59 7.41 -0.58
N LEU A 324 18.34 7.54 -0.12
CA LEU A 324 17.18 7.16 -0.93
C LEU A 324 16.92 8.21 -2.02
N ALA A 325 17.00 9.50 -1.68
CA ALA A 325 16.83 10.59 -2.64
C ALA A 325 17.80 10.43 -3.84
N ASP A 326 19.09 10.21 -3.57
CA ASP A 326 20.11 10.02 -4.61
C ASP A 326 19.76 8.86 -5.57
N LYS A 327 19.31 7.73 -5.04
CA LYS A 327 18.92 6.55 -5.84
C LYS A 327 17.66 6.80 -6.67
N ILE A 328 16.71 7.57 -6.14
CA ILE A 328 15.53 8.00 -6.90
C ILE A 328 15.97 8.88 -8.07
N ILE A 329 16.85 9.85 -7.83
CA ILE A 329 17.40 10.74 -8.88
C ILE A 329 18.11 9.94 -9.97
N ASP A 330 18.91 8.94 -9.60
CA ASP A 330 19.59 8.06 -10.56
C ASP A 330 18.58 7.25 -11.39
N THR A 331 17.53 6.75 -10.76
CA THR A 331 16.46 5.98 -11.43
C THR A 331 15.68 6.87 -12.41
N VAL A 332 15.28 8.07 -11.99
CA VAL A 332 14.64 9.07 -12.85
C VAL A 332 15.55 9.43 -14.03
N SER A 333 16.84 9.60 -13.78
CA SER A 333 17.83 9.89 -14.83
C SER A 333 17.93 8.80 -15.87
N GLN A 334 17.81 7.53 -15.47
CA GLN A 334 17.80 6.40 -16.40
C GLN A 334 16.53 6.40 -17.25
N THR A 335 15.36 6.60 -16.63
CA THR A 335 14.08 6.68 -17.33
C THR A 335 14.02 7.85 -18.32
N MET A 336 14.49 9.04 -17.93
CA MET A 336 14.52 10.25 -18.78
C MET A 336 15.38 10.09 -20.04
N ARG A 337 16.39 9.20 -20.04
CA ARG A 337 17.18 8.92 -21.26
C ARG A 337 16.34 8.28 -22.37
N ILE A 338 15.26 7.59 -22.00
CA ILE A 338 14.32 6.95 -22.91
C ILE A 338 13.10 7.86 -23.13
N ALA A 339 12.53 8.40 -22.05
CA ALA A 339 11.38 9.29 -22.03
C ALA A 339 11.80 10.78 -22.20
N LYS A 340 12.47 11.11 -23.30
CA LYS A 340 13.11 12.42 -23.51
C LYS A 340 12.14 13.59 -23.61
N ASP A 341 10.93 13.34 -24.09
CA ASP A 341 9.91 14.36 -24.32
C ASP A 341 8.97 14.52 -23.10
N THR A 342 9.45 14.17 -21.89
CA THR A 342 8.67 14.34 -20.65
C THR A 342 8.35 15.81 -20.42
N GLU A 343 7.06 16.11 -20.32
CA GLU A 343 6.50 17.43 -20.10
C GLU A 343 6.28 17.72 -18.62
N LEU A 344 5.97 16.67 -17.85
CA LEU A 344 5.55 16.80 -16.45
C LEU A 344 5.94 15.57 -15.63
N VAL A 345 6.28 15.81 -14.35
CA VAL A 345 6.57 14.75 -13.38
C VAL A 345 5.59 14.84 -12.21
N TYR A 346 4.98 13.72 -11.85
CA TYR A 346 4.17 13.56 -10.64
C TYR A 346 4.94 12.76 -9.59
N VAL A 347 4.89 13.20 -8.34
CA VAL A 347 5.44 12.46 -7.19
C VAL A 347 4.33 12.12 -6.23
N TYR A 348 4.19 10.84 -5.89
CA TYR A 348 3.14 10.30 -5.02
C TYR A 348 3.62 9.05 -4.29
N GLY A 349 2.74 8.37 -3.56
CA GLY A 349 3.07 7.22 -2.71
C GLY A 349 3.24 7.64 -1.25
N GLY A 350 3.14 6.66 -0.34
CA GLY A 350 3.21 6.94 1.11
C GLY A 350 4.55 7.53 1.56
N GLY A 351 5.65 7.12 0.93
CA GLY A 351 6.99 7.65 1.18
C GLY A 351 7.21 9.05 0.61
N SER A 352 6.36 9.52 -0.32
CA SER A 352 6.47 10.88 -0.85
C SER A 352 6.13 11.94 0.20
N ILE A 353 5.28 11.64 1.17
CA ILE A 353 4.88 12.60 2.20
C ILE A 353 6.10 13.06 3.03
N PRO A 354 6.86 12.16 3.69
CA PRO A 354 8.06 12.55 4.41
C PRO A 354 9.16 13.08 3.47
N MET A 355 9.28 12.54 2.25
CA MET A 355 10.30 13.04 1.30
C MET A 355 10.04 14.49 0.88
N LEU A 356 8.80 14.96 0.81
CA LEU A 356 8.50 16.37 0.53
C LEU A 356 8.86 17.27 1.71
N ASP A 357 8.46 16.86 2.91
CA ASP A 357 8.53 17.71 4.11
C ASP A 357 9.95 17.75 4.70
N GLU A 358 10.77 16.72 4.44
CA GLU A 358 11.95 16.39 5.25
C GLU A 358 13.21 16.11 4.40
N SER A 359 13.13 16.25 3.07
CA SER A 359 14.28 16.10 2.16
C SER A 359 14.33 17.21 1.11
N ASN A 360 15.44 17.29 0.36
CA ASN A 360 15.61 18.19 -0.78
C ASN A 360 15.21 17.54 -2.13
N LEU A 361 14.50 16.41 -2.13
CA LEU A 361 14.27 15.62 -3.35
C LEU A 361 13.60 16.42 -4.48
N ARG A 362 12.63 17.30 -4.18
CA ARG A 362 11.99 18.17 -5.19
C ARG A 362 13.01 19.10 -5.86
N GLU A 363 13.88 19.73 -5.09
CA GLU A 363 14.88 20.67 -5.59
C GLU A 363 15.87 19.94 -6.51
N VAL A 364 16.37 18.80 -6.06
CA VAL A 364 17.31 17.98 -6.83
C VAL A 364 16.66 17.40 -8.09
N LEU A 365 15.38 16.99 -8.03
CA LEU A 365 14.62 16.56 -9.21
C LEU A 365 14.50 17.70 -10.22
N ASN A 366 14.12 18.91 -9.79
CA ASN A 366 14.00 20.08 -10.66
C ASN A 366 15.31 20.39 -11.38
N GLU A 367 16.43 20.45 -10.65
CA GLU A 367 17.75 20.68 -11.24
C GLU A 367 18.14 19.58 -12.22
N LYS A 368 17.88 18.32 -11.84
CA LYS A 368 18.21 17.18 -12.69
C LYS A 368 17.42 17.19 -13.98
N LEU A 369 16.11 17.43 -13.91
CA LEU A 369 15.23 17.44 -15.09
C LEU A 369 15.56 18.58 -16.04
N LYS A 370 15.93 19.77 -15.53
CA LYS A 370 16.45 20.89 -16.35
C LYS A 370 17.64 20.49 -17.21
N SER A 371 18.52 19.62 -16.69
CA SER A 371 19.68 19.15 -17.46
C SER A 371 19.30 18.23 -18.64
N PHE A 372 18.15 17.57 -18.58
CA PHE A 372 17.64 16.70 -19.66
C PHE A 372 16.82 17.45 -20.70
N SER A 373 16.21 18.58 -20.34
CA SER A 373 15.36 19.41 -21.19
C SER A 373 16.12 20.54 -21.91
N GLY A 374 17.46 20.60 -21.84
CA GLY A 374 18.24 21.69 -22.44
C GLY A 374 18.12 23.02 -21.70
N GLY A 375 17.79 22.97 -20.41
CA GLY A 375 17.71 24.14 -19.52
C GLY A 375 16.28 24.63 -19.24
N TYR A 376 15.26 24.04 -19.87
CA TYR A 376 13.85 24.39 -19.62
C TYR A 376 13.31 23.68 -18.37
N ASP A 377 12.40 24.34 -17.65
CA ASP A 377 11.71 23.71 -16.53
C ASP A 377 10.83 22.53 -17.00
N VAL A 378 10.99 21.37 -16.36
CA VAL A 378 10.02 20.26 -16.41
C VAL A 378 9.36 20.22 -15.04
N PRO A 379 8.09 20.64 -14.91
CA PRO A 379 7.47 20.78 -13.59
C PRO A 379 7.38 19.45 -12.84
N VAL A 380 7.62 19.50 -11.53
CA VAL A 380 7.56 18.38 -10.58
C VAL A 380 6.42 18.66 -9.59
N ILE A 381 5.27 18.07 -9.88
CA ILE A 381 4.07 18.21 -9.07
C ILE A 381 4.05 17.13 -8.00
N TRP A 382 3.91 17.56 -6.74
CA TRP A 382 3.74 16.66 -5.61
C TRP A 382 2.27 16.49 -5.33
N ILE A 383 1.79 15.25 -5.38
CA ILE A 383 0.39 14.97 -5.09
C ILE A 383 0.13 15.22 -3.61
N ASP A 384 -0.96 15.91 -3.30
CA ASP A 384 -1.35 16.23 -1.92
C ASP A 384 -1.49 14.94 -1.09
N LYS A 385 -1.00 14.97 0.15
CA LYS A 385 -0.99 13.82 1.06
C LYS A 385 -2.35 13.17 1.30
N LYS A 386 -3.47 13.91 1.10
CA LYS A 386 -4.83 13.36 1.12
C LYS A 386 -4.99 12.23 0.09
N TYR A 387 -4.34 12.34 -1.06
CA TYR A 387 -4.45 11.39 -2.18
C TYR A 387 -3.19 10.54 -2.35
N ALA A 388 -2.00 11.08 -2.06
CA ALA A 388 -0.71 10.47 -2.43
C ALA A 388 -0.56 9.01 -1.98
N GLN A 389 -1.00 8.67 -0.77
CA GLN A 389 -0.90 7.30 -0.25
C GLN A 389 -1.97 6.33 -0.83
N TYR A 390 -3.06 6.85 -1.39
CA TYR A 390 -4.25 6.09 -1.81
C TYR A 390 -4.43 6.05 -3.33
N LEU A 391 -3.58 6.74 -4.10
CA LEU A 391 -3.76 6.95 -5.53
C LEU A 391 -3.90 5.64 -6.33
N ASN A 392 -3.08 4.63 -6.02
CA ASN A 392 -3.20 3.31 -6.63
C ASN A 392 -4.50 2.59 -6.24
N GLU A 393 -4.86 2.65 -4.96
CA GLU A 393 -6.05 2.00 -4.40
C GLU A 393 -7.33 2.60 -5.02
N LEU A 394 -7.45 3.92 -5.07
CA LEU A 394 -8.54 4.63 -5.74
C LEU A 394 -8.64 4.28 -7.23
N GLY A 395 -7.51 4.15 -7.93
CA GLY A 395 -7.50 3.65 -9.31
C GLY A 395 -8.01 2.21 -9.43
N LEU A 396 -7.69 1.34 -8.45
CA LEU A 396 -8.23 -0.02 -8.40
C LEU A 396 -9.74 -0.05 -8.11
N GLN A 397 -10.27 0.91 -7.34
CA GLN A 397 -11.73 1.04 -7.13
C GLN A 397 -12.47 1.24 -8.45
N VAL A 398 -11.97 2.12 -9.30
CA VAL A 398 -12.56 2.37 -10.64
C VAL A 398 -12.53 1.09 -11.48
N ILE A 399 -11.46 0.30 -11.40
CA ILE A 399 -11.34 -0.96 -12.14
C ILE A 399 -12.30 -2.02 -11.63
N VAL A 400 -12.40 -2.23 -10.30
CA VAL A 400 -13.23 -3.30 -9.74
C VAL A 400 -14.72 -3.04 -9.99
N GLU A 401 -15.15 -1.78 -10.07
CA GLU A 401 -16.52 -1.42 -10.45
C GLU A 401 -16.91 -1.88 -11.86
N ALA A 402 -15.92 -2.02 -12.75
CA ALA A 402 -16.11 -2.49 -14.13
C ALA A 402 -16.01 -4.03 -14.30
N LEU A 403 -15.68 -4.78 -13.23
CA LEU A 403 -15.58 -6.25 -13.25
C LEU A 403 -16.92 -6.92 -12.96
#